data_AF-A0A1I6SWM0-F1
#
_entry.id   AF-A0A1I6SWM0-F1
#
_cell.length_a   1.000
_cell.length_b   1.000
_cell.length_c   1.000
_cell.angle_alpha   90.00
_cell.angle_beta   90.00
_cell.angle_gamma   90.00
#
_symmetry.space_group_name_H-M   'P 1'
#
loop_
_entity.id
_entity.type
_entity.pdbx_description
1 polymer ?
#
loop_
_entity_poly.entity_id
_entity_poly.type
_entity_poly.pdbx_seq_one_letter_code
_entity_poly.pdbx_strand_id
1 'polypeptide(L)'
;MNWKEAKNTENNIYDLPGHWLKIEYFEALNILFRVENLLRMFVYIILKNEYKDKWKDLSVTSDDDENSTIGAIAKKRLSQDKNYAYLGYVITSPLLHLTSGELIRIITSDSYWKLFKKYFPGSREIIKNKLDEIGNVRNSLAHFRPLKKGDIELVKQNSNHTLSLIEKTIKDYISCPDIVPTNTDEDWYKELITIGIPDIEISFKQSKNEEWIKLFIEFKPPKLNEEDSWLGYTVRTANLKTDNLLINYPNFSKYIISCTEKRPSAYVEKPENGKIEKLISLTFSRKTLADNHSKIKSELEKILLEITKELALIKEDNLARGKLIEVVSCYFDKGEQYHSLKAHQFDTELTEDTPVEFWGSLNYASRDFMTDTDKYPWMPIDISEDKDLPF
;
A
#
# COMPACT_ATOMS: atom_id res chain seq x y z
N MET A 1 -5.69 -0.29 40.01
CA MET A 1 -4.39 0.30 39.61
C MET A 1 -4.65 1.75 39.27
N ASN A 2 -3.76 2.68 39.66
CA ASN A 2 -3.85 4.06 39.22
C ASN A 2 -3.10 4.17 37.89
N TRP A 3 -3.84 4.05 36.80
CA TRP A 3 -3.30 4.14 35.44
C TRP A 3 -3.00 5.61 35.18
N LYS A 4 -1.74 6.01 35.40
CA LYS A 4 -1.32 7.34 34.96
C LYS A 4 -1.38 7.37 33.43
N GLU A 5 -1.52 8.54 32.85
CA GLU A 5 -1.45 8.73 31.40
C GLU A 5 -0.08 9.31 31.03
N ALA A 6 0.38 9.00 29.81
CA ALA A 6 1.52 9.69 29.23
C ALA A 6 1.12 11.14 28.97
N LYS A 7 2.03 12.08 29.23
CA LYS A 7 1.75 13.51 28.98
C LYS A 7 2.48 13.95 27.72
N ASN A 8 1.73 14.34 26.68
CA ASN A 8 2.31 15.04 25.55
C ASN A 8 2.80 16.41 26.03
N THR A 9 4.11 16.62 26.01
CA THR A 9 4.68 17.91 26.41
C THR A 9 4.62 18.89 25.25
N GLU A 10 5.22 18.54 24.10
CA GLU A 10 5.26 19.34 22.85
C GLU A 10 5.88 18.49 21.72
N ASN A 11 5.51 18.72 20.44
CA ASN A 11 6.18 18.16 19.26
C ASN A 11 6.41 16.62 19.27
N ASN A 12 5.41 15.82 19.65
CA ASN A 12 5.51 14.36 19.82
C ASN A 12 6.55 13.91 20.87
N ILE A 13 6.89 14.79 21.82
CA ILE A 13 7.67 14.45 23.00
C ILE A 13 6.67 14.09 24.11
N TYR A 14 6.86 12.90 24.69
CA TYR A 14 6.00 12.37 25.74
C TYR A 14 6.79 12.17 27.03
N ASP A 15 6.22 12.63 28.14
CA ASP A 15 6.65 12.26 29.49
C ASP A 15 5.96 10.95 29.89
N LEU A 16 6.75 9.87 29.96
CA LEU A 16 6.29 8.54 30.34
C LEU A 16 6.54 8.31 31.83
N PRO A 17 5.55 7.84 32.61
CA PRO A 17 5.75 7.56 34.02
C PRO A 17 6.84 6.49 34.25
N GLY A 18 7.90 6.86 34.96
CA GLY A 18 9.12 6.05 35.11
C GLY A 18 9.00 4.71 35.86
N HIS A 19 7.80 4.23 36.16
CA HIS A 19 7.52 2.94 36.81
C HIS A 19 6.80 1.94 35.88
N TRP A 20 6.68 2.23 34.58
CA TRP A 20 5.98 1.36 33.63
C TRP A 20 6.87 0.27 33.05
N LEU A 21 7.77 0.66 32.15
CA LEU A 21 8.73 -0.19 31.48
C LEU A 21 9.99 0.66 31.24
N LYS A 22 11.15 0.00 31.14
CA LYS A 22 12.36 0.73 30.74
C LYS A 22 12.25 1.17 29.28
N ILE A 23 12.96 2.24 28.93
CA ILE A 23 12.94 2.82 27.57
C ILE A 23 13.31 1.80 26.48
N GLU A 24 14.12 0.80 26.81
CA GLU A 24 14.50 -0.27 25.88
C GLU A 24 13.30 -1.04 25.33
N TYR A 25 12.21 -1.18 26.10
CA TYR A 25 10.99 -1.84 25.60
C TYR A 25 10.31 -1.01 24.51
N PHE A 26 10.29 0.31 24.67
CA PHE A 26 9.74 1.23 23.67
C PHE A 26 10.60 1.22 22.39
N GLU A 27 11.93 1.30 22.54
CA GLU A 27 12.85 1.19 21.40
C GLU A 27 12.70 -0.15 20.67
N ALA A 28 12.63 -1.26 21.41
CA ALA A 28 12.45 -2.60 20.84
C ALA A 28 11.15 -2.68 20.04
N LEU A 29 10.03 -2.23 20.61
CA LEU A 29 8.73 -2.26 19.94
C LEU A 29 8.75 -1.47 18.63
N ASN A 30 9.32 -0.26 18.64
CA ASN A 30 9.39 0.58 17.45
C ASN A 30 10.26 -0.05 16.34
N ILE A 31 11.45 -0.54 16.68
CA ILE A 31 12.38 -1.12 15.69
C ILE A 31 11.82 -2.44 15.16
N LEU A 32 11.33 -3.33 16.02
CA LEU A 32 10.79 -4.62 15.61
C LEU A 32 9.55 -4.45 14.72
N PHE A 33 8.69 -3.48 15.02
CA PHE A 33 7.54 -3.15 14.17
C PHE A 33 7.99 -2.79 12.74
N ARG A 34 8.96 -1.88 12.61
CA ARG A 34 9.50 -1.46 11.30
C ARG A 34 10.12 -2.63 10.55
N VAL A 35 10.91 -3.46 11.23
CA VAL A 35 11.56 -4.64 10.65
C VAL A 35 10.51 -5.64 10.14
N GLU A 36 9.54 -6.01 10.97
CA GLU A 36 8.52 -6.98 10.57
C GLU A 36 7.66 -6.46 9.41
N ASN A 37 7.24 -5.19 9.43
CA ASN A 37 6.44 -4.62 8.34
C ASN A 37 7.23 -4.53 7.03
N LEU A 38 8.51 -4.16 7.10
CA LEU A 38 9.37 -4.11 5.91
C LEU A 38 9.50 -5.50 5.29
N LEU A 39 9.73 -6.52 6.12
CA LEU A 39 9.82 -7.91 5.68
C LEU A 39 8.49 -8.40 5.09
N ARG A 40 7.34 -8.07 5.69
CA ARG A 40 6.02 -8.44 5.16
C ARG A 40 5.79 -7.86 3.76
N MET A 41 6.00 -6.55 3.60
CA MET A 41 5.90 -5.90 2.30
C MET A 41 6.84 -6.56 1.29
N PHE A 42 8.11 -6.73 1.66
CA PHE A 42 9.12 -7.30 0.77
C PHE A 42 8.74 -8.71 0.32
N VAL A 43 8.36 -9.59 1.26
CA VAL A 43 7.91 -10.95 0.97
C VAL A 43 6.70 -10.92 0.02
N TYR A 44 5.72 -10.05 0.27
CA TYR A 44 4.59 -9.91 -0.61
C TYR A 44 5.00 -9.50 -2.03
N ILE A 45 5.83 -8.45 -2.19
CA ILE A 45 6.26 -7.96 -3.51
C ILE A 45 6.91 -9.10 -4.30
N ILE A 46 7.83 -9.84 -3.69
CA ILE A 46 8.57 -10.92 -4.36
C ILE A 46 7.65 -12.09 -4.70
N LEU A 47 6.80 -12.54 -3.77
CA LEU A 47 5.93 -13.68 -4.00
C LEU A 47 4.78 -13.36 -4.97
N LYS A 48 4.14 -12.19 -4.85
CA LYS A 48 3.10 -11.74 -5.79
C LYS A 48 3.66 -11.58 -7.19
N ASN A 49 4.88 -11.06 -7.34
CA ASN A 49 5.54 -10.95 -8.63
C ASN A 49 5.80 -12.32 -9.28
N GLU A 50 6.30 -13.29 -8.53
CA GLU A 50 6.66 -14.60 -9.08
C GLU A 50 5.44 -15.50 -9.32
N TYR A 51 4.49 -15.52 -8.38
CA TYR A 51 3.39 -16.48 -8.36
C TYR A 51 2.02 -15.89 -8.71
N LYS A 52 1.92 -14.57 -8.90
CA LYS A 52 0.64 -13.88 -9.13
C LYS A 52 -0.32 -14.29 -8.01
N ASP A 53 -1.61 -14.50 -8.26
CA ASP A 53 -2.60 -14.83 -7.21
C ASP A 53 -2.31 -16.11 -6.42
N LYS A 54 -1.48 -17.02 -6.97
CA LYS A 54 -1.10 -18.26 -6.30
C LYS A 54 -0.12 -18.06 -5.15
N TRP A 55 0.34 -16.83 -4.90
CA TRP A 55 1.23 -16.53 -3.78
C TRP A 55 0.60 -16.92 -2.42
N LYS A 56 -0.73 -16.85 -2.30
CA LYS A 56 -1.46 -17.24 -1.08
C LYS A 56 -1.49 -18.75 -0.85
N ASP A 57 -1.29 -19.54 -1.91
CA ASP A 57 -1.32 -21.00 -1.88
C ASP A 57 0.05 -21.62 -1.60
N LEU A 58 1.08 -20.77 -1.41
CA LEU A 58 2.44 -21.23 -1.11
C LEU A 58 2.50 -21.89 0.27
N SER A 59 3.23 -23.00 0.33
CA SER A 59 3.41 -23.79 1.54
C SER A 59 4.29 -23.07 2.55
N VAL A 60 3.87 -23.07 3.80
CA VAL A 60 4.63 -22.56 4.94
C VAL A 60 4.49 -23.53 6.12
N THR A 61 5.60 -23.79 6.79
CA THR A 61 5.59 -24.53 8.05
C THR A 61 5.16 -23.57 9.16
N SER A 62 4.00 -23.84 9.76
CA SER A 62 3.45 -23.05 10.86
C SER A 62 4.28 -23.24 12.13
N ASP A 63 4.03 -22.41 13.14
CA ASP A 63 4.69 -22.58 14.46
C ASP A 63 4.29 -23.89 15.18
N ASP A 64 3.19 -24.53 14.77
CA ASP A 64 2.73 -25.82 15.28
C ASP A 64 3.33 -27.01 14.50
N ASP A 65 4.36 -26.78 13.68
CA ASP A 65 5.00 -27.74 12.75
C ASP A 65 4.03 -28.39 11.74
N GLU A 66 2.86 -27.79 11.53
CA GLU A 66 1.93 -28.20 10.48
C GLU A 66 2.29 -27.52 9.15
N ASN A 67 2.40 -28.32 8.09
CA ASN A 67 2.49 -27.76 6.73
C ASN A 67 1.12 -27.21 6.33
N SER A 68 1.05 -25.90 6.13
CA SER A 68 -0.14 -25.19 5.71
C SER A 68 0.18 -24.25 4.55
N THR A 69 -0.78 -23.45 4.10
CA THR A 69 -0.53 -22.36 3.14
C THR A 69 -0.67 -21.01 3.81
N ILE A 70 -0.05 -19.98 3.22
CA ILE A 70 -0.15 -18.60 3.70
C ILE A 70 -1.62 -18.17 3.87
N GLY A 71 -2.46 -18.45 2.87
CA GLY A 71 -3.88 -18.13 2.90
C GLY A 71 -4.66 -18.94 3.94
N ALA A 72 -4.31 -20.21 4.16
CA ALA A 72 -4.97 -21.05 5.16
C ALA A 72 -4.65 -20.60 6.60
N ILE A 73 -3.39 -20.25 6.89
CA ILE A 73 -3.02 -19.69 8.20
C ILE A 73 -3.75 -18.38 8.45
N ALA A 74 -3.76 -17.48 7.47
CA ALA A 74 -4.47 -16.20 7.58
C ALA A 74 -5.97 -16.40 7.83
N LYS A 75 -6.62 -17.29 7.08
CA LYS A 75 -8.05 -17.60 7.26
C LYS A 75 -8.34 -18.17 8.65
N LYS A 76 -7.49 -19.06 9.17
CA LYS A 76 -7.61 -19.62 10.53
C LYS A 76 -7.55 -18.49 11.57
N ARG A 77 -6.54 -17.61 11.50
CA ARG A 77 -6.35 -16.51 12.46
C ARG A 77 -7.45 -15.45 12.35
N LEU A 78 -7.84 -15.05 11.15
CA LEU A 78 -9.02 -14.19 10.92
C LEU A 78 -10.30 -14.76 11.52
N SER A 79 -10.54 -16.07 11.40
CA SER A 79 -11.71 -16.70 12.00
C SER A 79 -11.67 -16.71 13.54
N GLN A 80 -10.47 -16.75 14.14
CA GLN A 80 -10.28 -16.61 15.58
C GLN A 80 -10.54 -15.17 16.03
N ASP A 81 -10.07 -14.19 15.25
CA ASP A 81 -10.24 -12.75 15.54
C ASP A 81 -11.71 -12.31 15.47
N LYS A 82 -12.53 -12.93 14.62
CA LYS A 82 -13.99 -12.67 14.59
C LYS A 82 -14.69 -12.95 15.92
N ASN A 83 -14.14 -13.81 16.78
CA ASN A 83 -14.67 -14.03 18.13
C ASN A 83 -14.45 -12.81 19.07
N TYR A 84 -13.58 -11.88 18.66
CA TYR A 84 -13.18 -10.68 19.39
C TYR A 84 -13.31 -9.42 18.53
N ALA A 85 -14.28 -9.39 17.61
CA ALA A 85 -14.40 -8.41 16.52
C ALA A 85 -14.37 -6.92 16.94
N TYR A 86 -14.58 -6.60 18.22
CA TYR A 86 -14.47 -5.24 18.76
C TYR A 86 -13.01 -4.77 19.00
N LEU A 87 -12.00 -5.65 18.86
CA LEU A 87 -10.58 -5.35 19.10
C LEU A 87 -9.76 -5.13 17.81
N GLY A 88 -10.37 -5.24 16.63
CA GLY A 88 -9.65 -5.36 15.37
C GLY A 88 -9.71 -4.13 14.46
N TYR A 89 -8.64 -3.93 13.68
CA TYR A 89 -8.62 -3.06 12.50
C TYR A 89 -8.91 -3.87 11.23
N VAL A 90 -9.42 -3.22 10.19
CA VAL A 90 -9.60 -3.85 8.88
C VAL A 90 -8.22 -4.19 8.28
N ILE A 91 -7.93 -5.48 8.18
CA ILE A 91 -6.69 -6.02 7.64
C ILE A 91 -7.02 -6.90 6.43
N THR A 92 -6.51 -6.53 5.26
CA THR A 92 -6.79 -7.24 4.00
C THR A 92 -5.66 -8.19 3.60
N SER A 93 -4.48 -8.09 4.23
CA SER A 93 -3.30 -8.85 3.83
C SER A 93 -3.06 -10.14 4.62
N PRO A 94 -2.97 -11.30 3.97
CA PRO A 94 -2.62 -12.57 4.62
C PRO A 94 -1.30 -12.57 5.40
N LEU A 95 -0.25 -11.84 4.99
CA LEU A 95 1.05 -11.89 5.70
C LEU A 95 1.03 -11.13 7.03
N LEU A 96 0.04 -10.26 7.30
CA LEU A 96 -0.12 -9.67 8.64
C LEU A 96 -0.52 -10.72 9.67
N HIS A 97 -1.25 -11.74 9.23
CA HIS A 97 -1.60 -12.88 10.05
C HIS A 97 -0.49 -13.91 10.12
N LEU A 98 0.74 -13.63 9.68
CA LEU A 98 1.88 -14.51 9.90
C LEU A 98 2.77 -14.00 11.05
N THR A 99 3.34 -14.94 11.80
CA THR A 99 4.35 -14.63 12.82
C THR A 99 5.67 -14.27 12.16
N SER A 100 6.54 -13.59 12.90
CA SER A 100 7.90 -13.30 12.40
C SER A 100 8.67 -14.58 12.09
N GLY A 101 8.50 -15.65 12.88
CA GLY A 101 9.08 -16.97 12.61
C GLY A 101 8.61 -17.54 11.27
N GLU A 102 7.31 -17.50 10.99
CA GLU A 102 6.74 -17.97 9.71
C GLU A 102 7.29 -17.15 8.51
N LEU A 103 7.42 -15.83 8.65
CA LEU A 103 8.02 -14.98 7.62
C LEU A 103 9.49 -15.34 7.36
N ILE A 104 10.27 -15.57 8.42
CA ILE A 104 11.68 -15.99 8.29
C ILE A 104 11.78 -17.35 7.60
N ARG A 105 10.91 -18.30 7.95
CA ARG A 105 10.86 -19.62 7.31
C ARG A 105 10.48 -19.53 5.83
N ILE A 106 9.57 -18.64 5.43
CA ILE A 106 9.28 -18.39 4.01
C ILE A 106 10.55 -17.91 3.28
N ILE A 107 11.20 -16.86 3.81
CA ILE A 107 12.39 -16.25 3.21
C ILE A 107 13.50 -17.29 3.05
N THR A 108 13.76 -18.08 4.10
CA THR A 108 14.92 -18.97 4.20
C THR A 108 14.65 -20.43 3.80
N SER A 109 13.45 -20.73 3.31
CA SER A 109 13.11 -22.06 2.79
C SER A 109 13.96 -22.43 1.57
N ASP A 110 14.30 -23.71 1.40
CA ASP A 110 14.98 -24.19 0.17
C ASP A 110 14.17 -23.86 -1.09
N SER A 111 12.85 -24.00 -1.01
CA SER A 111 11.91 -23.77 -2.12
C SER A 111 11.93 -22.33 -2.64
N TYR A 112 12.05 -21.34 -1.74
CA TYR A 112 11.88 -19.93 -2.09
C TYR A 112 13.16 -19.10 -1.98
N TRP A 113 14.23 -19.61 -1.33
CA TRP A 113 15.48 -18.87 -1.16
C TRP A 113 16.05 -18.34 -2.48
N LYS A 114 15.89 -19.07 -3.58
CA LYS A 114 16.30 -18.63 -4.92
C LYS A 114 15.70 -17.29 -5.35
N LEU A 115 14.51 -16.95 -4.86
CA LEU A 115 13.81 -15.69 -5.15
C LEU A 115 14.38 -14.54 -4.30
N PHE A 116 14.77 -14.85 -3.05
CA PHE A 116 15.20 -13.87 -2.06
C PHE A 116 16.70 -13.61 -2.06
N LYS A 117 17.53 -14.60 -2.47
CA LYS A 117 19.00 -14.57 -2.36
C LYS A 117 19.64 -13.28 -2.87
N LYS A 118 19.16 -12.73 -4.00
CA LYS A 118 19.74 -11.52 -4.60
C LYS A 118 19.56 -10.24 -3.76
N TYR A 119 18.67 -10.27 -2.77
CA TYR A 119 18.33 -9.15 -1.91
C TYR A 119 18.98 -9.22 -0.54
N PHE A 120 19.79 -10.25 -0.26
CA PHE A 120 20.45 -10.43 1.02
C PHE A 120 21.98 -10.54 0.87
N PRO A 121 22.77 -9.80 1.67
CA PRO A 121 24.24 -9.82 1.58
C PRO A 121 24.85 -10.98 2.38
N GLY A 122 24.49 -12.22 2.06
CA GLY A 122 25.02 -13.39 2.78
C GLY A 122 24.45 -14.73 2.29
N SER A 123 24.99 -15.83 2.85
CA SER A 123 24.39 -17.15 2.67
C SER A 123 23.06 -17.23 3.40
N ARG A 124 22.21 -18.17 2.98
CA ARG A 124 20.91 -18.41 3.59
C ARG A 124 21.00 -18.63 5.10
N GLU A 125 21.99 -19.41 5.53
CA GLU A 125 22.22 -19.78 6.92
C GLU A 125 22.61 -18.55 7.76
N ILE A 126 23.47 -17.69 7.22
CA ILE A 126 23.85 -16.43 7.88
C ILE A 126 22.64 -15.53 8.04
N ILE A 127 21.84 -15.37 6.98
CA ILE A 127 20.65 -14.51 7.00
C ILE A 127 19.59 -15.06 7.96
N LYS A 128 19.36 -16.37 7.92
CA LYS A 128 18.46 -17.06 8.85
C LYS A 128 18.87 -16.79 10.30
N ASN A 129 20.13 -17.04 10.65
CA ASN A 129 20.61 -16.83 12.03
C ASN A 129 20.40 -15.37 12.49
N LYS A 130 20.69 -14.39 11.63
CA LYS A 130 20.49 -12.97 11.97
C LYS A 130 19.03 -12.59 12.18
N LEU A 131 18.13 -13.12 11.36
CA LEU A 131 16.71 -12.89 11.51
C LEU A 131 16.14 -13.63 12.73
N ASP A 132 16.60 -14.85 13.02
CA ASP A 132 16.23 -15.61 14.20
C ASP A 132 16.70 -14.91 15.49
N GLU A 133 17.88 -14.29 15.49
CA GLU A 133 18.36 -13.46 16.60
C GLU A 133 17.43 -12.25 16.85
N ILE A 134 16.95 -11.58 15.81
CA ILE A 134 15.91 -10.54 15.92
C ILE A 134 14.60 -11.15 16.48
N GLY A 135 14.20 -12.31 15.96
CA GLY A 135 13.02 -13.07 16.39
C GLY A 135 13.06 -13.43 17.89
N ASN A 136 14.24 -13.73 18.43
CA ASN A 136 14.43 -14.01 19.86
C ASN A 136 14.15 -12.78 20.75
N VAL A 137 14.60 -11.59 20.33
CA VAL A 137 14.31 -10.34 21.05
C VAL A 137 12.82 -10.02 20.97
N ARG A 138 12.19 -10.21 19.81
CA ARG A 138 10.73 -10.07 19.62
C ARG A 138 9.94 -11.03 20.52
N ASN A 139 10.35 -12.29 20.58
CA ASN A 139 9.75 -13.29 21.46
C ASN A 139 9.97 -12.94 22.94
N SER A 140 11.08 -12.27 23.28
CA SER A 140 11.33 -11.79 24.64
C SER A 140 10.38 -10.65 25.00
N LEU A 141 10.20 -9.68 24.09
CA LEU A 141 9.24 -8.60 24.23
C LEU A 141 7.79 -9.12 24.39
N ALA A 142 7.36 -10.06 23.55
CA ALA A 142 5.99 -10.61 23.56
C ALA A 142 5.64 -11.35 24.86
N HIS A 143 6.62 -11.93 25.55
CA HIS A 143 6.45 -12.62 26.83
C HIS A 143 6.86 -11.77 28.03
N PHE A 144 7.05 -10.45 27.86
CA PHE A 144 7.49 -9.53 28.91
C PHE A 144 8.78 -9.97 29.62
N ARG A 145 9.69 -10.63 28.89
CA ARG A 145 11.01 -11.02 29.41
C ARG A 145 11.94 -9.81 29.46
N PRO A 146 12.86 -9.74 30.44
CA PRO A 146 13.77 -8.61 30.59
C PRO A 146 14.58 -8.32 29.32
N LEU A 147 14.44 -7.10 28.80
CA LEU A 147 15.27 -6.55 27.73
C LEU A 147 16.41 -5.69 28.30
N LYS A 148 17.57 -5.78 27.66
CA LYS A 148 18.78 -5.00 27.95
C LYS A 148 19.16 -4.18 26.73
N LYS A 149 19.95 -3.12 26.95
CA LYS A 149 20.51 -2.29 25.88
C LYS A 149 21.24 -3.11 24.79
N GLY A 150 21.95 -4.17 25.19
CA GLY A 150 22.63 -5.08 24.25
C GLY A 150 21.68 -5.78 23.28
N ASP A 151 20.45 -6.09 23.70
CA ASP A 151 19.44 -6.70 22.83
C ASP A 151 18.97 -5.72 21.75
N ILE A 152 18.85 -4.42 22.11
CA ILE A 152 18.48 -3.36 21.18
C ILE A 152 19.57 -3.14 20.13
N GLU A 153 20.83 -3.08 20.56
CA GLU A 153 21.96 -2.94 19.63
C GLU A 153 22.11 -4.15 18.71
N LEU A 154 21.84 -5.36 19.22
CA LEU A 154 21.78 -6.57 18.41
C LEU A 154 20.72 -6.47 17.31
N VAL A 155 19.50 -6.02 17.64
CA VAL A 155 18.43 -5.85 16.65
C VAL A 155 18.83 -4.82 15.60
N LYS A 156 19.35 -3.65 16.01
CA LYS A 156 19.81 -2.59 15.09
C LYS A 156 20.89 -3.12 14.15
N GLN A 157 21.90 -3.79 14.69
CA GLN A 157 23.02 -4.32 13.91
C GLN A 157 22.57 -5.38 12.90
N ASN A 158 21.76 -6.36 13.34
CA ASN A 158 21.28 -7.41 12.44
C ASN A 158 20.29 -6.88 11.40
N SER A 159 19.47 -5.89 11.74
CA SER A 159 18.59 -5.21 10.80
C SER A 159 19.41 -4.52 9.70
N ASN A 160 20.45 -3.77 10.05
CA ASN A 160 21.33 -3.12 9.07
C ASN A 160 22.00 -4.15 8.14
N HIS A 161 22.47 -5.27 8.69
CA HIS A 161 23.11 -6.32 7.90
C HIS A 161 22.15 -7.06 6.98
N THR A 162 20.88 -7.23 7.36
CA THR A 162 19.92 -8.03 6.59
C THR A 162 19.04 -7.21 5.66
N LEU A 163 18.70 -5.97 6.02
CA LEU A 163 17.66 -5.19 5.36
C LEU A 163 18.17 -4.11 4.40
N SER A 164 19.46 -3.77 4.40
CA SER A 164 19.99 -2.65 3.59
C SER A 164 19.67 -2.74 2.09
N LEU A 165 19.81 -3.93 1.48
CA LEU A 165 19.44 -4.15 0.08
C LEU A 165 17.93 -4.20 -0.14
N ILE A 166 17.17 -4.70 0.84
CA ILE A 166 15.70 -4.72 0.82
C ILE A 166 15.16 -3.29 0.82
N GLU A 167 15.66 -2.44 1.73
CA GLU A 167 15.29 -1.03 1.84
C GLU A 167 15.54 -0.30 0.51
N LYS A 168 16.72 -0.47 -0.09
CA LYS A 168 17.03 0.10 -1.39
C LYS A 168 16.05 -0.38 -2.48
N THR A 169 15.76 -1.67 -2.49
CA THR A 169 14.82 -2.28 -3.47
C THR A 169 13.43 -1.68 -3.32
N ILE A 170 12.92 -1.57 -2.09
CA ILE A 170 11.60 -1.00 -1.81
C ILE A 170 11.56 0.48 -2.17
N LYS A 171 12.61 1.24 -1.84
CA LYS A 171 12.72 2.65 -2.23
C LYS A 171 12.65 2.82 -3.75
N ASP A 172 13.38 2.00 -4.51
CA ASP A 172 13.35 2.05 -5.97
C ASP A 172 11.99 1.59 -6.54
N TYR A 173 11.36 0.57 -5.94
CA TYR A 173 10.01 0.09 -6.27
C TYR A 173 8.94 1.17 -6.05
N ILE A 174 8.96 1.84 -4.89
CA ILE A 174 7.98 2.87 -4.55
C ILE A 174 8.20 4.15 -5.35
N SER A 175 9.45 4.57 -5.55
CA SER A 175 9.70 5.84 -6.23
C SER A 175 9.49 5.76 -7.73
N CYS A 176 9.95 4.67 -8.40
CA CYS A 176 10.04 4.58 -9.86
C CYS A 176 10.38 5.95 -10.49
N PRO A 177 11.59 6.47 -10.23
CA PRO A 177 11.86 7.89 -10.44
C PRO A 177 12.01 8.27 -11.92
N ASP A 178 12.32 7.32 -12.78
CA ASP A 178 12.72 7.58 -14.15
C ASP A 178 11.52 7.45 -15.11
N ILE A 179 11.44 8.32 -16.10
CA ILE A 179 10.44 8.20 -17.17
C ILE A 179 10.86 7.07 -18.11
N VAL A 180 9.91 6.27 -18.58
CA VAL A 180 10.18 5.29 -19.63
C VAL A 180 10.43 6.05 -20.94
N PRO A 181 11.61 5.91 -21.58
CA PRO A 181 11.93 6.67 -22.79
C PRO A 181 10.93 6.41 -23.92
N THR A 182 10.50 7.47 -24.61
CA THR A 182 9.50 7.38 -25.69
C THR A 182 10.00 6.62 -26.92
N ASN A 183 11.31 6.47 -27.06
CA ASN A 183 11.96 5.68 -28.11
C ASN A 183 12.28 4.24 -27.66
N THR A 184 11.71 3.76 -26.56
CA THR A 184 11.86 2.35 -26.18
C THR A 184 11.24 1.44 -27.24
N ASP A 185 11.93 0.35 -27.56
CA ASP A 185 11.50 -0.58 -28.59
C ASP A 185 10.59 -1.70 -28.07
N GLU A 186 10.31 -1.71 -26.76
CA GLU A 186 9.55 -2.77 -26.12
C GLU A 186 8.06 -2.76 -26.51
N ASP A 187 7.58 -3.93 -26.93
CA ASP A 187 6.20 -4.12 -27.41
C ASP A 187 5.16 -3.72 -26.35
N TRP A 188 5.40 -4.04 -25.09
CA TRP A 188 4.48 -3.69 -24.00
C TRP A 188 4.28 -2.17 -23.89
N TYR A 189 5.33 -1.38 -24.10
CA TYR A 189 5.23 0.08 -24.02
C TYR A 189 4.47 0.62 -25.23
N LYS A 190 4.88 0.21 -26.43
CA LYS A 190 4.27 0.64 -27.70
C LYS A 190 2.78 0.32 -27.75
N GLU A 191 2.36 -0.82 -27.21
CA GLU A 191 0.96 -1.24 -27.22
C GLU A 191 0.11 -0.59 -26.12
N LEU A 192 0.67 -0.36 -24.93
CA LEU A 192 -0.09 0.13 -23.78
C LEU A 192 -0.16 1.65 -23.72
N ILE A 193 0.84 2.39 -24.21
CA ILE A 193 0.83 3.86 -24.19
C ILE A 193 -0.30 4.47 -25.03
N THR A 194 -0.75 3.75 -26.07
CA THR A 194 -1.71 4.26 -27.05
C THR A 194 -3.17 4.01 -26.68
N ILE A 195 -3.46 3.32 -25.58
CA ILE A 195 -4.84 2.88 -25.27
C ILE A 195 -5.69 3.97 -24.59
N GLY A 196 -5.10 5.12 -24.26
CA GLY A 196 -5.81 6.23 -23.60
C GLY A 196 -7.09 6.64 -24.32
N ILE A 197 -8.03 7.19 -23.57
CA ILE A 197 -9.31 7.74 -24.06
C ILE A 197 -9.40 9.22 -23.66
N PRO A 198 -10.34 10.02 -24.18
CA PRO A 198 -10.36 11.47 -23.90
C PRO A 198 -10.33 11.86 -22.41
N ASP A 199 -10.99 11.08 -21.55
CA ASP A 199 -11.05 11.32 -20.10
C ASP A 199 -9.93 10.59 -19.32
N ILE A 200 -9.09 9.77 -19.98
CA ILE A 200 -8.01 8.99 -19.33
C ILE A 200 -6.72 9.03 -20.16
N GLU A 201 -5.67 9.58 -19.55
CA GLU A 201 -4.31 9.50 -20.06
C GLU A 201 -3.54 8.35 -19.40
N ILE A 202 -2.70 7.67 -20.19
CA ILE A 202 -1.85 6.57 -19.73
C ILE A 202 -0.40 7.03 -19.84
N SER A 203 0.35 6.92 -18.75
CA SER A 203 1.78 7.25 -18.71
C SER A 203 2.57 6.23 -17.89
N PHE A 204 3.90 6.22 -18.04
CA PHE A 204 4.77 5.23 -17.39
C PHE A 204 5.99 5.86 -16.72
N LYS A 205 6.37 5.27 -15.59
CA LYS A 205 7.70 5.43 -14.99
C LYS A 205 8.32 4.08 -14.67
N GLN A 206 9.62 4.06 -14.43
CA GLN A 206 10.38 2.87 -14.10
C GLN A 206 11.32 3.09 -12.92
N SER A 207 11.67 2.01 -12.23
CA SER A 207 12.74 2.00 -11.24
C SER A 207 14.11 2.21 -11.90
N LYS A 208 15.10 2.64 -11.11
CA LYS A 208 16.47 2.89 -11.60
C LYS A 208 17.15 1.67 -12.21
N ASN A 209 16.80 0.48 -11.70
CA ASN A 209 17.26 -0.80 -12.24
C ASN A 209 16.32 -1.37 -13.31
N GLU A 210 15.29 -0.62 -13.68
CA GLU A 210 14.27 -0.94 -14.68
C GLU A 210 13.50 -2.24 -14.42
N GLU A 211 13.62 -2.85 -13.23
CA GLU A 211 12.89 -4.07 -12.88
C GLU A 211 11.39 -3.81 -12.67
N TRP A 212 11.02 -2.62 -12.23
CA TRP A 212 9.67 -2.23 -11.85
C TRP A 212 9.16 -1.12 -12.75
N ILE A 213 7.92 -1.26 -13.21
CA ILE A 213 7.22 -0.29 -14.05
C ILE A 213 5.96 0.17 -13.33
N LYS A 214 5.77 1.47 -13.21
CA LYS A 214 4.51 2.08 -12.80
C LYS A 214 3.75 2.59 -14.01
N LEU A 215 2.55 2.05 -14.21
CA LEU A 215 1.55 2.57 -15.12
C LEU A 215 0.67 3.56 -14.35
N PHE A 216 0.53 4.77 -14.87
CA PHE A 216 -0.36 5.80 -14.35
C PHE A 216 -1.60 5.89 -15.21
N ILE A 217 -2.77 5.88 -14.56
CA ILE A 217 -4.08 6.19 -15.12
C ILE A 217 -4.44 7.57 -14.59
N GLU A 218 -4.31 8.57 -15.44
CA GLU A 218 -4.64 9.97 -15.17
C GLU A 218 -6.09 10.22 -15.59
N PHE A 219 -7.01 10.16 -14.63
CA PHE A 219 -8.43 10.35 -14.87
C PHE A 219 -8.83 11.83 -14.73
N LYS A 220 -9.35 12.38 -15.82
CA LYS A 220 -9.78 13.77 -15.97
C LYS A 220 -11.31 13.79 -16.13
N PRO A 221 -12.08 13.74 -15.02
CA PRO A 221 -13.52 13.63 -15.10
C PRO A 221 -14.17 14.87 -15.73
N PRO A 222 -15.31 14.71 -16.41
CA PRO A 222 -16.11 15.82 -16.87
C PRO A 222 -16.69 16.62 -15.70
N LYS A 223 -16.83 17.93 -15.88
CA LYS A 223 -17.62 18.77 -14.97
C LYS A 223 -19.09 18.68 -15.38
N LEU A 224 -19.95 18.24 -14.48
CA LEU A 224 -21.37 17.98 -14.75
C LEU A 224 -22.22 19.18 -14.39
N ASN A 225 -21.96 19.78 -13.23
CA ASN A 225 -22.59 21.00 -12.77
C ASN A 225 -21.59 21.82 -11.95
N GLU A 226 -21.74 23.14 -11.98
CA GLU A 226 -20.90 24.09 -11.27
C GLU A 226 -21.80 25.12 -10.58
N GLU A 227 -21.61 25.31 -9.29
CA GLU A 227 -22.41 26.21 -8.46
C GLU A 227 -21.48 27.13 -7.67
N ASP A 228 -21.62 28.44 -7.91
CA ASP A 228 -20.95 29.48 -7.13
C ASP A 228 -21.86 29.92 -5.98
N SER A 229 -21.32 29.90 -4.76
CA SER A 229 -22.06 30.25 -3.55
C SER A 229 -21.21 31.13 -2.63
N TRP A 230 -21.85 31.79 -1.66
CA TRP A 230 -21.13 32.62 -0.69
C TRP A 230 -20.05 31.85 0.08
N LEU A 231 -20.27 30.56 0.31
CA LEU A 231 -19.31 29.72 1.02
C LEU A 231 -18.11 29.40 0.12
N GLY A 232 -18.34 29.10 -1.16
CA GLY A 232 -17.30 28.80 -2.14
C GLY A 232 -17.88 28.18 -3.41
N TYR A 233 -17.02 27.54 -4.21
CA TYR A 233 -17.38 27.03 -5.52
C TYR A 233 -17.47 25.50 -5.53
N THR A 234 -18.66 24.98 -5.81
CA THR A 234 -18.93 23.53 -5.82
C THR A 234 -18.95 23.01 -7.25
N VAL A 235 -18.30 21.88 -7.47
CA VAL A 235 -18.31 21.18 -8.77
C VAL A 235 -18.83 19.76 -8.57
N ARG A 236 -19.94 19.44 -9.24
CA ARG A 236 -20.42 18.07 -9.37
C ARG A 236 -19.71 17.42 -10.56
N THR A 237 -19.08 16.27 -10.32
CA THR A 237 -18.19 15.60 -11.27
C THR A 237 -18.23 14.08 -11.06
N ALA A 238 -17.33 13.35 -11.70
CA ALA A 238 -17.22 11.90 -11.61
C ALA A 238 -15.95 11.48 -10.86
N ASN A 239 -16.04 10.42 -10.05
CA ASN A 239 -14.91 9.73 -9.44
C ASN A 239 -14.74 8.35 -10.08
N LEU A 240 -13.49 7.95 -10.32
CA LEU A 240 -13.13 6.60 -10.71
C LEU A 240 -12.76 5.81 -9.45
N LYS A 241 -13.55 4.79 -9.12
CA LYS A 241 -13.36 3.94 -7.94
C LYS A 241 -12.19 3.00 -8.12
N THR A 242 -11.11 3.21 -7.37
CA THR A 242 -9.84 2.50 -7.56
C THR A 242 -9.93 1.04 -7.15
N ASP A 243 -10.55 0.74 -6.01
CA ASP A 243 -10.83 -0.62 -5.55
C ASP A 243 -11.70 -1.41 -6.52
N ASN A 244 -12.71 -0.78 -7.11
CA ASN A 244 -13.61 -1.43 -8.07
C ASN A 244 -12.89 -1.83 -9.36
N LEU A 245 -11.81 -1.16 -9.76
CA LEU A 245 -10.95 -1.64 -10.84
C LEU A 245 -10.36 -3.01 -10.48
N LEU A 246 -9.92 -3.18 -9.24
CA LEU A 246 -9.26 -4.38 -8.78
C LEU A 246 -10.26 -5.53 -8.52
N ILE A 247 -11.39 -5.22 -7.90
CA ILE A 247 -12.45 -6.18 -7.55
C ILE A 247 -13.12 -6.73 -8.81
N ASN A 248 -13.47 -5.85 -9.75
CA ASN A 248 -14.28 -6.23 -10.89
C ASN A 248 -13.49 -6.82 -12.07
N TYR A 249 -12.17 -6.66 -12.08
CA TYR A 249 -11.30 -7.12 -13.17
C TYR A 249 -10.16 -8.00 -12.63
N PRO A 250 -10.46 -9.16 -12.00
CA PRO A 250 -9.43 -10.01 -11.39
C PRO A 250 -8.38 -10.52 -12.39
N ASN A 251 -8.76 -10.66 -13.67
CA ASN A 251 -7.83 -11.03 -14.73
C ASN A 251 -6.79 -9.96 -15.06
N PHE A 252 -7.05 -8.71 -14.69
CA PHE A 252 -6.12 -7.60 -14.71
C PHE A 252 -5.33 -7.54 -13.39
N SER A 253 -6.04 -7.54 -12.26
CA SER A 253 -5.50 -7.41 -10.90
C SER A 253 -4.41 -8.43 -10.56
N LYS A 254 -4.50 -9.64 -11.12
CA LYS A 254 -3.52 -10.70 -10.89
C LYS A 254 -2.09 -10.37 -11.33
N TYR A 255 -1.94 -9.44 -12.27
CA TYR A 255 -0.62 -9.00 -12.77
C TYR A 255 -0.07 -7.79 -12.01
N ILE A 256 -0.91 -7.12 -11.23
CA ILE A 256 -0.56 -5.93 -10.47
C ILE A 256 0.05 -6.36 -9.15
N ILE A 257 1.17 -5.77 -8.77
CA ILE A 257 1.79 -5.99 -7.46
C ILE A 257 1.16 -5.06 -6.43
N SER A 258 1.08 -3.76 -6.76
CA SER A 258 0.41 -2.75 -5.94
C SER A 258 -0.34 -1.73 -6.78
N CYS A 259 -1.40 -1.18 -6.22
CA CYS A 259 -2.25 -0.13 -6.77
C CYS A 259 -2.39 0.98 -5.72
N THR A 260 -2.05 2.20 -6.09
CA THR A 260 -2.16 3.37 -5.20
C THR A 260 -2.94 4.45 -5.91
N GLU A 261 -3.55 5.35 -5.16
CA GLU A 261 -4.25 6.50 -5.72
C GLU A 261 -3.72 7.81 -5.15
N LYS A 262 -3.98 8.89 -5.87
CA LYS A 262 -3.81 10.25 -5.38
C LYS A 262 -5.06 11.01 -5.75
N ARG A 263 -5.74 11.53 -4.72
CA ARG A 263 -6.93 12.36 -4.91
C ARG A 263 -6.58 13.67 -5.62
N PRO A 264 -7.56 14.29 -6.29
CA PRO A 264 -7.40 15.63 -6.84
C PRO A 264 -6.95 16.63 -5.78
N SER A 265 -5.99 17.46 -6.15
CA SER A 265 -5.52 18.58 -5.32
C SER A 265 -5.21 19.76 -6.22
N ALA A 266 -5.80 20.92 -5.93
CA ALA A 266 -5.59 22.14 -6.70
C ALA A 266 -5.59 23.35 -5.77
N TYR A 267 -4.78 24.35 -6.15
CA TYR A 267 -4.73 25.66 -5.52
C TYR A 267 -4.74 26.71 -6.64
N VAL A 268 -5.86 27.40 -6.81
CA VAL A 268 -6.13 28.23 -8.01
C VAL A 268 -6.77 29.56 -7.65
N GLU A 269 -6.43 30.63 -8.37
CA GLU A 269 -7.08 31.94 -8.16
C GLU A 269 -8.56 31.88 -8.56
N LYS A 270 -8.83 31.25 -9.71
CA LYS A 270 -10.15 31.13 -10.32
C LYS A 270 -10.62 29.67 -10.30
N PRO A 271 -11.58 29.30 -9.42
CA PRO A 271 -11.98 27.91 -9.24
C PRO A 271 -12.62 27.29 -10.49
N GLU A 272 -13.22 28.10 -11.38
CA GLU A 272 -13.75 27.66 -12.68
C GLU A 272 -12.66 27.07 -13.60
N ASN A 273 -11.41 27.51 -13.45
CA ASN A 273 -10.25 27.00 -14.19
C ASN A 273 -9.54 25.86 -13.47
N GLY A 274 -10.00 25.49 -12.27
CA GLY A 274 -9.44 24.41 -11.47
C GLY A 274 -9.53 23.08 -12.21
N LYS A 275 -8.38 22.42 -12.38
CA LYS A 275 -8.31 21.05 -12.88
C LYS A 275 -8.63 20.08 -11.75
N ILE A 276 -9.54 19.15 -12.02
CA ILE A 276 -9.84 18.02 -11.15
C ILE A 276 -9.24 16.80 -11.84
N GLU A 277 -8.25 16.17 -11.22
CA GLU A 277 -7.55 15.02 -11.79
C GLU A 277 -7.24 14.02 -10.69
N LYS A 278 -7.69 12.77 -10.87
CA LYS A 278 -7.34 11.65 -9.99
C LYS A 278 -6.27 10.83 -10.68
N LEU A 279 -5.23 10.48 -9.94
CA LEU A 279 -4.14 9.64 -10.42
C LEU A 279 -4.24 8.26 -9.77
N ILE A 280 -4.30 7.20 -10.57
CA ILE A 280 -4.18 5.82 -10.10
C ILE A 280 -2.85 5.27 -10.62
N SER A 281 -2.03 4.70 -9.74
CA SER A 281 -0.72 4.15 -10.08
C SER A 281 -0.71 2.65 -9.86
N LEU A 282 -0.35 1.88 -10.87
CA LEU A 282 -0.31 0.42 -10.86
C LEU A 282 1.13 -0.03 -11.09
N THR A 283 1.69 -0.80 -10.15
CA THR A 283 3.06 -1.29 -10.25
C THR A 283 3.10 -2.73 -10.76
N PHE A 284 3.92 -2.96 -11.78
CA PHE A 284 4.22 -4.25 -12.39
C PHE A 284 5.72 -4.51 -12.34
N SER A 285 6.13 -5.77 -12.48
CA SER A 285 7.49 -6.03 -12.95
C SER A 285 7.54 -5.88 -14.47
N ARG A 286 8.69 -5.41 -14.98
CA ARG A 286 8.93 -5.34 -16.42
C ARG A 286 8.76 -6.69 -17.10
N LYS A 287 9.22 -7.77 -16.44
CA LYS A 287 9.02 -9.15 -16.90
C LYS A 287 7.54 -9.51 -17.05
N THR A 288 6.70 -9.14 -16.08
CA THR A 288 5.26 -9.40 -16.17
C THR A 288 4.63 -8.71 -17.36
N LEU A 289 5.00 -7.45 -17.63
CA LEU A 289 4.55 -6.71 -18.80
C LEU A 289 5.03 -7.36 -20.09
N ALA A 290 6.33 -7.65 -20.22
CA ALA A 290 6.88 -8.32 -21.39
C ALA A 290 6.12 -9.63 -21.71
N ASP A 291 5.92 -10.47 -20.70
CA ASP A 291 5.29 -11.79 -20.86
C ASP A 291 3.76 -11.76 -21.05
N ASN A 292 3.07 -10.68 -20.63
CA ASN A 292 1.61 -10.67 -20.52
C ASN A 292 0.92 -9.41 -21.08
N HIS A 293 1.64 -8.50 -21.73
CA HIS A 293 1.11 -7.21 -22.18
C HIS A 293 -0.16 -7.33 -23.02
N SER A 294 -0.27 -8.30 -23.93
CA SER A 294 -1.48 -8.44 -24.77
C SER A 294 -2.72 -8.77 -23.94
N LYS A 295 -2.58 -9.56 -22.86
CA LYS A 295 -3.67 -9.87 -21.93
C LYS A 295 -4.01 -8.66 -21.07
N ILE A 296 -2.98 -7.97 -20.58
CA ILE A 296 -3.12 -6.74 -19.78
C ILE A 296 -3.84 -5.65 -20.58
N LYS A 297 -3.43 -5.45 -21.83
CA LYS A 297 -4.04 -4.55 -22.79
C LYS A 297 -5.52 -4.85 -23.00
N SER A 298 -5.84 -6.12 -23.30
CA SER A 298 -7.24 -6.52 -23.53
C SER A 298 -8.14 -6.25 -22.32
N GLU A 299 -7.64 -6.45 -21.10
CA GLU A 299 -8.42 -6.12 -19.89
C GLU A 299 -8.51 -4.60 -19.66
N LEU A 300 -7.43 -3.84 -19.91
CA LEU A 300 -7.46 -2.38 -19.85
C LEU A 300 -8.44 -1.79 -20.86
N GLU A 301 -8.46 -2.28 -22.10
CA GLU A 301 -9.42 -1.84 -23.12
C GLU A 301 -10.88 -2.08 -22.68
N LYS A 302 -11.16 -3.21 -22.01
CA LYS A 302 -12.49 -3.48 -21.42
C LYS A 302 -12.83 -2.48 -20.32
N ILE A 303 -11.87 -2.19 -19.43
CA ILE A 303 -12.02 -1.21 -18.36
C ILE A 303 -12.33 0.18 -18.96
N LEU A 304 -11.55 0.63 -19.92
CA LEU A 304 -11.70 1.93 -20.57
C LEU A 304 -13.02 2.04 -21.35
N LEU A 305 -13.45 0.96 -22.00
CA LEU A 305 -14.75 0.89 -22.65
C LEU A 305 -15.89 1.01 -21.64
N GLU A 306 -15.80 0.34 -20.48
CA GLU A 306 -16.82 0.43 -19.43
C GLU A 306 -16.88 1.85 -18.84
N ILE A 307 -15.71 2.45 -18.55
CA ILE A 307 -15.63 3.85 -18.10
C ILE A 307 -16.29 4.78 -19.11
N THR A 308 -16.00 4.61 -20.40
CA THR A 308 -16.59 5.44 -21.46
C THR A 308 -18.12 5.32 -21.48
N LYS A 309 -18.66 4.11 -21.35
CA LYS A 309 -20.12 3.87 -21.31
C LYS A 309 -20.75 4.52 -20.08
N GLU A 310 -20.16 4.32 -18.90
CA GLU A 310 -20.70 4.89 -17.66
C GLU A 310 -20.65 6.43 -17.67
N LEU A 311 -19.57 7.02 -18.18
CA LEU A 311 -19.47 8.47 -18.35
C LEU A 311 -20.49 9.03 -19.33
N ALA A 312 -20.78 8.31 -20.42
CA ALA A 312 -21.81 8.71 -21.37
C ALA A 312 -23.20 8.73 -20.69
N LEU A 313 -23.54 7.68 -19.93
CA LEU A 313 -24.80 7.61 -19.18
C LEU A 313 -24.91 8.70 -18.11
N ILE A 314 -23.81 9.02 -17.42
CA ILE A 314 -23.76 10.11 -16.42
C ILE A 314 -24.01 11.47 -17.09
N LYS A 315 -23.42 11.73 -18.26
CA LYS A 315 -23.63 12.99 -19.01
C LYS A 315 -25.08 13.16 -19.46
N GLU A 316 -25.80 12.06 -19.69
CA GLU A 316 -27.23 12.06 -20.02
C GLU A 316 -28.15 12.05 -18.78
N ASP A 317 -27.58 12.18 -17.56
CA ASP A 317 -28.28 12.07 -16.27
C ASP A 317 -29.03 10.72 -16.07
N ASN A 318 -28.61 9.69 -16.80
CA ASN A 318 -29.18 8.34 -16.78
C ASN A 318 -28.51 7.41 -15.76
N LEU A 319 -27.44 7.86 -15.08
CA LEU A 319 -26.69 7.06 -14.12
C LEU A 319 -26.08 7.95 -13.03
N ALA A 320 -26.40 7.66 -11.76
CA ALA A 320 -25.74 8.31 -10.62
C ALA A 320 -24.56 7.49 -10.08
N ARG A 321 -24.61 6.15 -10.22
CA ARG A 321 -23.61 5.21 -9.72
C ARG A 321 -23.47 4.02 -10.66
N GLY A 322 -22.32 3.93 -11.31
CA GLY A 322 -21.89 2.80 -12.11
C GLY A 322 -21.06 1.80 -11.31
N LYS A 323 -20.54 0.81 -12.04
CA LYS A 323 -19.60 -0.20 -11.57
C LYS A 323 -18.22 0.39 -11.30
N LEU A 324 -17.75 1.32 -12.13
CA LEU A 324 -16.43 1.96 -11.98
C LEU A 324 -16.51 3.44 -11.64
N ILE A 325 -17.55 4.12 -12.10
CA ILE A 325 -17.73 5.56 -11.95
C ILE A 325 -18.85 5.86 -10.97
N GLU A 326 -18.68 6.89 -10.15
CA GLU A 326 -19.74 7.49 -9.35
C GLU A 326 -19.75 9.00 -9.47
N VAL A 327 -20.93 9.60 -9.33
CA VAL A 327 -21.05 11.05 -9.28
C VAL A 327 -20.73 11.56 -7.88
N VAL A 328 -19.79 12.50 -7.79
CA VAL A 328 -19.31 13.12 -6.54
C VAL A 328 -19.38 14.64 -6.65
N SER A 329 -19.31 15.30 -5.51
CA SER A 329 -19.18 16.75 -5.41
C SER A 329 -17.85 17.09 -4.73
N CYS A 330 -17.08 17.97 -5.37
CA CYS A 330 -15.92 18.58 -4.75
C CYS A 330 -16.14 20.08 -4.58
N TYR A 331 -15.39 20.67 -3.66
CA TYR A 331 -15.60 22.04 -3.24
C TYR A 331 -14.28 22.80 -3.20
N PHE A 332 -14.26 23.99 -3.81
CA PHE A 332 -13.15 24.93 -3.77
C PHE A 332 -13.41 25.91 -2.62
N ASP A 333 -12.64 25.72 -1.55
CA ASP A 333 -12.70 26.52 -0.35
C ASP A 333 -11.96 27.85 -0.54
N LYS A 334 -12.62 28.95 -0.23
CA LYS A 334 -12.15 30.31 -0.53
C LYS A 334 -11.14 30.79 0.50
N GLY A 335 -9.89 30.98 0.07
CA GLY A 335 -8.87 31.71 0.81
C GLY A 335 -8.83 33.20 0.43
N GLU A 336 -7.82 33.93 0.92
CA GLU A 336 -7.67 35.37 0.65
C GLU A 336 -7.42 35.69 -0.83
N GLN A 337 -6.57 34.91 -1.50
CA GLN A 337 -6.21 35.11 -2.91
C GLN A 337 -6.48 33.88 -3.78
N TYR A 338 -6.57 32.69 -3.19
CA TYR A 338 -6.66 31.43 -3.90
C TYR A 338 -7.72 30.54 -3.27
N HIS A 339 -8.21 29.60 -4.07
CA HIS A 339 -9.15 28.57 -3.66
C HIS A 339 -8.45 27.22 -3.56
N SER A 340 -8.69 26.50 -2.47
CA SER A 340 -8.15 25.16 -2.24
C SER A 340 -9.20 24.09 -2.51
N LEU A 341 -8.86 23.09 -3.32
CA LEU A 341 -9.78 21.99 -3.62
C LEU A 341 -9.89 21.02 -2.44
N LYS A 342 -11.11 20.81 -1.94
CA LYS A 342 -11.50 19.75 -1.01
C LYS A 342 -12.15 18.62 -1.83
N ALA A 343 -11.48 17.48 -1.89
CA ALA A 343 -11.85 16.35 -2.75
C ALA A 343 -11.81 15.00 -2.02
N HIS A 344 -12.20 14.96 -0.74
CA HIS A 344 -12.21 13.74 0.07
C HIS A 344 -13.10 12.62 -0.51
N GLN A 345 -14.12 12.96 -1.30
CA GLN A 345 -15.00 11.99 -1.96
C GLN A 345 -14.29 11.17 -3.06
N PHE A 346 -13.06 11.53 -3.44
CA PHE A 346 -12.25 10.74 -4.37
C PHE A 346 -11.43 9.66 -3.67
N ASP A 347 -11.31 9.73 -2.34
CA ASP A 347 -10.57 8.75 -1.55
C ASP A 347 -11.36 7.43 -1.47
N THR A 348 -10.69 6.33 -1.77
CA THR A 348 -11.23 4.99 -1.62
C THR A 348 -11.18 4.59 -0.15
N GLU A 349 -12.30 4.11 0.38
CA GLU A 349 -12.40 3.60 1.76
C GLU A 349 -11.85 2.17 1.84
N LEU A 350 -11.11 1.87 2.91
CA LEU A 350 -10.63 0.51 3.16
C LEU A 350 -11.74 -0.30 3.83
N THR A 351 -12.09 -1.43 3.23
CA THR A 351 -13.09 -2.37 3.72
C THR A 351 -12.51 -3.78 3.73
N GLU A 352 -13.21 -4.74 4.34
CA GLU A 352 -12.79 -6.15 4.35
C GLU A 352 -12.68 -6.74 2.93
N ASP A 353 -13.44 -6.19 1.98
CA ASP A 353 -13.47 -6.63 0.57
C ASP A 353 -12.39 -5.94 -0.29
N THR A 354 -11.68 -4.95 0.26
CA THR A 354 -10.65 -4.22 -0.48
C THR A 354 -9.48 -5.17 -0.83
N PRO A 355 -9.10 -5.29 -2.12
CA PRO A 355 -8.01 -6.19 -2.52
C PRO A 355 -6.66 -5.82 -1.88
N VAL A 356 -5.84 -6.84 -1.59
CA VAL A 356 -4.50 -6.67 -0.99
C VAL A 356 -3.54 -5.87 -1.88
N GLU A 357 -3.81 -5.81 -3.17
CA GLU A 357 -3.09 -4.99 -4.13
C GLU A 357 -3.33 -3.50 -3.88
N PHE A 358 -4.44 -3.08 -3.26
CA PHE A 358 -4.73 -1.67 -2.99
C PHE A 358 -3.95 -1.17 -1.77
N TRP A 359 -3.05 -0.23 -2.01
CA TRP A 359 -2.10 0.34 -1.04
C TRP A 359 -2.44 1.80 -0.71
N GLY A 360 -3.70 2.19 -0.94
CA GLY A 360 -4.21 3.48 -0.53
C GLY A 360 -3.55 4.67 -1.22
N SER A 361 -3.53 5.79 -0.50
CA SER A 361 -2.88 7.02 -0.94
C SER A 361 -1.45 7.06 -0.43
N LEU A 362 -0.48 6.89 -1.33
CA LEU A 362 0.92 7.19 -1.04
C LEU A 362 1.15 8.68 -1.34
N ASN A 363 0.58 9.55 -0.52
CA ASN A 363 1.00 10.95 -0.51
C ASN A 363 2.50 11.01 -0.15
N TYR A 364 3.18 12.11 -0.52
CA TYR A 364 4.60 12.34 -0.25
C TYR A 364 5.02 11.78 1.12
N ALA A 365 5.63 10.57 1.13
CA ALA A 365 6.19 9.96 2.33
C ALA A 365 7.36 10.84 2.75
N SER A 366 7.06 11.84 3.59
CA SER A 366 7.95 12.97 3.78
C SER A 366 9.21 12.58 4.54
N ARG A 367 9.20 11.44 5.28
CA ARG A 367 10.34 10.96 6.08
C ARG A 367 10.48 9.44 6.13
N ASP A 368 9.43 8.68 6.43
CA ASP A 368 9.50 7.21 6.59
C ASP A 368 8.33 6.48 5.93
N PHE A 369 8.61 5.82 4.80
CA PHE A 369 7.61 5.08 4.04
C PHE A 369 6.89 4.00 4.87
N MET A 370 7.59 3.40 5.83
CA MET A 370 7.07 2.29 6.64
C MET A 370 6.10 2.73 7.72
N THR A 371 6.12 4.01 8.10
CA THR A 371 5.31 4.53 9.21
C THR A 371 4.41 5.69 8.81
N ASP A 372 4.67 6.39 7.71
CA ASP A 372 4.01 7.64 7.35
C ASP A 372 2.95 7.48 6.26
N THR A 373 2.43 6.27 6.06
CA THR A 373 1.49 5.95 4.98
C THR A 373 0.08 5.70 5.53
N ASP A 374 -0.89 6.50 5.05
CA ASP A 374 -2.26 6.56 5.56
C ASP A 374 -3.05 5.25 5.46
N LYS A 375 -2.85 4.48 4.39
CA LYS A 375 -3.76 3.39 3.99
C LYS A 375 -2.98 2.24 3.39
N TYR A 376 -2.26 1.51 4.23
CA TYR A 376 -1.43 0.40 3.77
C TYR A 376 -2.11 -0.92 4.13
N PRO A 377 -2.05 -1.97 3.30
CA PRO A 377 -2.54 -3.30 3.70
C PRO A 377 -1.70 -3.92 4.82
N TRP A 378 -0.67 -3.20 5.28
CA TRP A 378 0.21 -3.51 6.40
C TRP A 378 0.08 -2.36 7.41
N MET A 379 -0.54 -2.59 8.59
CA MET A 379 -0.75 -1.64 9.70
C MET A 379 -0.64 -0.13 9.34
N PRO A 380 -1.76 0.54 9.02
CA PRO A 380 -1.76 1.94 8.56
C PRO A 380 -1.35 2.92 9.68
N ILE A 381 -0.90 4.14 9.32
CA ILE A 381 -0.51 5.16 10.31
C ILE A 381 -1.68 5.62 11.19
N ASP A 382 -2.91 5.47 10.72
CA ASP A 382 -4.13 5.83 11.46
C ASP A 382 -4.22 5.13 12.82
N ILE A 383 -3.62 3.94 12.99
CA ILE A 383 -3.48 3.25 14.28
C ILE A 383 -2.66 4.05 15.30
N SER A 384 -1.83 4.98 14.82
CA SER A 384 -0.96 5.85 15.59
C SER A 384 -1.50 7.29 15.69
N GLU A 385 -2.61 7.60 15.02
CA GLU A 385 -3.30 8.89 15.15
C GLU A 385 -4.24 8.84 16.35
N ASP A 386 -4.18 9.88 17.19
CA ASP A 386 -5.06 10.10 18.35
C ASP A 386 -6.45 10.58 17.86
N LYS A 387 -7.04 9.85 16.92
CA LYS A 387 -8.46 9.97 16.59
C LYS A 387 -9.16 9.06 17.58
N ASP A 388 -10.12 9.59 18.35
CA ASP A 388 -10.94 8.88 19.33
C ASP A 388 -11.08 7.41 18.92
N LEU A 389 -10.15 6.59 19.42
CA LEU A 389 -10.23 5.16 19.24
C LEU A 389 -11.52 4.78 19.96
N PRO A 390 -12.30 3.81 19.48
CA PRO A 390 -13.54 3.41 20.15
C PRO A 390 -13.27 2.66 21.48
N PHE A 391 -12.35 3.16 22.29
CA PHE A 391 -11.97 2.66 23.62
C PHE A 391 -12.13 3.78 24.66
#